data_AF-A0A9E5Q8D1-F1
#
_entry.id   AF-A0A9E5Q8D1-F1
#
_cell.length_a   1.000
_cell.length_b   1.000
_cell.length_c   1.000
_cell.angle_alpha   90.00
_cell.angle_beta   90.00
_cell.angle_gamma   90.00
#
_symmetry.space_group_name_H-M   'P 1'
#
loop_
_entity.id
_entity.type
_entity.pdbx_description
1 polymer ?
#
loop_
_entity_poly.entity_id
_entity_poly.type
_entity_poly.pdbx_seq_one_letter_code
_entity_poly.pdbx_strand_id
1 'polypeptide(L)' 'TRRLGRITKRGDPYLRTLLIHGARSVLHHAKRRKDPDRLQSWALERERTRGHNKAAVAVANKLARIVWAVGVRD' A
#
# COMPACT_ATOMS: atom_id res chain seq x y z
N THR A 1 -6.33 11.18 -15.98
CA THR A 1 -5.93 9.89 -15.35
C THR A 1 -5.10 10.15 -14.09
N ARG A 2 -5.59 9.78 -12.88
CA ARG A 2 -4.85 10.01 -11.62
C ARG A 2 -3.76 8.96 -11.44
N ARG A 3 -2.49 9.30 -11.70
CA ARG A 3 -1.36 8.39 -11.57
C ARG A 3 -0.81 8.37 -10.13
N LEU A 4 -0.59 7.16 -9.59
CA LEU A 4 0.15 7.00 -8.34
C LEU A 4 1.66 7.21 -8.62
N GLY A 5 2.29 8.18 -7.96
CA GLY A 5 3.72 8.46 -8.02
C GLY A 5 4.54 7.39 -7.28
N ARG A 6 5.87 7.55 -7.21
CA ARG A 6 6.77 6.59 -6.53
C ARG A 6 6.93 6.95 -5.05
N ILE A 7 7.16 5.94 -4.20
CA ILE A 7 7.77 6.15 -2.88
C ILE A 7 9.23 6.52 -3.13
N THR A 8 9.63 7.72 -2.68
CA THR A 8 11.01 8.20 -2.82
C THR A 8 11.87 7.78 -1.62
N LYS A 9 13.20 7.90 -1.75
CA LYS A 9 14.14 7.72 -0.62
C LYS A 9 14.20 8.94 0.32
N ARG A 10 13.54 10.06 -0.03
CA ARG A 10 13.49 11.27 0.79
C ARG A 10 12.49 11.08 1.96
N GLY A 11 12.71 11.81 3.05
CA GLY A 11 11.94 11.68 4.29
C GLY A 11 12.42 10.54 5.19
N ASP A 12 11.62 10.21 6.20
CA ASP A 12 11.96 9.23 7.25
C ASP A 12 12.03 7.78 6.72
N PRO A 13 13.22 7.12 6.79
CA PRO A 13 13.38 5.71 6.42
C PRO A 13 12.62 4.72 7.31
N TYR A 14 12.47 5.00 8.60
CA TYR A 14 11.76 4.17 9.55
C TYR A 14 10.27 4.15 9.24
N LEU A 15 9.67 5.33 9.00
CA LEU A 15 8.26 5.42 8.59
C LEU A 15 7.99 4.66 7.28
N ARG A 16 8.88 4.78 6.29
CA ARG A 16 8.79 3.99 5.04
C ARG A 16 8.81 2.48 5.32
N THR A 17 9.66 2.05 6.25
CA THR A 17 9.80 0.65 6.63
C THR A 17 8.54 0.12 7.30
N LEU A 18 7.95 0.89 8.22
CA LEU A 18 6.69 0.55 8.88
C LEU A 18 5.54 0.45 7.87
N LEU A 19 5.42 1.42 6.95
CA LEU A 19 4.39 1.39 5.91
C LEU A 19 4.49 0.16 5.01
N ILE A 20 5.70 -0.27 4.65
CA ILE A 20 5.91 -1.47 3.84
C ILE A 20 5.56 -2.73 4.64
N HIS A 21 5.92 -2.82 5.92
CA HIS A 21 5.53 -3.95 6.77
C HIS A 21 4.02 -4.03 6.95
N GLY A 22 3.37 -2.90 7.23
CA GLY A 22 1.90 -2.80 7.29
C GLY A 22 1.26 -3.25 5.98
N ALA A 23 1.80 -2.83 4.84
CA ALA A 23 1.32 -3.26 3.53
C ALA A 23 1.45 -4.77 3.27
N ARG A 24 2.54 -5.41 3.75
CA ARG A 24 2.69 -6.87 3.69
C ARG A 24 1.64 -7.57 4.55
N SER A 25 1.37 -7.05 5.75
CA SER A 25 0.30 -7.56 6.62
C SER A 25 -1.07 -7.46 5.95
N VAL A 26 -1.37 -6.32 5.30
CA VAL A 26 -2.61 -6.14 4.53
C VAL A 26 -2.74 -7.17 3.41
N LEU A 27 -1.69 -7.41 2.63
CA LEU A 27 -1.69 -8.43 1.56
C LEU A 27 -1.91 -9.84 2.13
N HIS A 28 -1.22 -10.16 3.22
CA HIS A 28 -1.36 -11.44 3.88
C HIS A 28 -2.79 -11.67 4.41
N HIS A 29 -3.38 -10.65 5.03
CA HIS A 29 -4.76 -10.69 5.49
C HIS A 29 -5.75 -10.79 4.33
N ALA A 30 -5.54 -10.03 3.25
CA ALA A 30 -6.37 -10.05 2.05
C ALA A 30 -6.49 -11.45 1.44
N LYS A 31 -5.39 -12.22 1.39
CA LYS A 31 -5.39 -13.59 0.87
C LYS A 31 -6.25 -14.58 1.67
N ARG A 32 -6.44 -14.31 2.97
CA ARG A 32 -7.17 -15.19 3.89
C ARG A 32 -8.64 -14.80 4.04
N ARG A 33 -9.03 -13.64 3.52
CA ARG A 33 -10.40 -13.13 3.60
C ARG A 33 -11.27 -13.77 2.51
N LYS A 34 -12.48 -14.18 2.88
CA LYS A 34 -13.48 -14.65 1.91
C LYS A 34 -14.03 -13.52 1.04
N ASP A 35 -14.22 -12.34 1.63
CA ASP A 35 -14.69 -11.13 0.94
C ASP A 35 -13.72 -9.97 1.16
N PRO A 36 -12.72 -9.79 0.27
CA PRO A 36 -11.75 -8.71 0.36
C PRO A 36 -12.33 -7.37 -0.09
N ASP A 37 -12.08 -6.32 0.70
CA ASP A 37 -12.52 -4.97 0.37
C ASP A 37 -11.87 -4.44 -0.93
N ARG A 38 -12.30 -3.26 -1.41
CA ARG A 38 -11.80 -2.69 -2.67
C ARG A 38 -10.27 -2.46 -2.67
N LEU A 39 -9.67 -2.13 -1.52
CA LEU A 39 -8.22 -1.94 -1.43
C LEU A 39 -7.51 -3.30 -1.50
N GLN A 40 -8.01 -4.28 -0.78
CA GLN A 40 -7.48 -5.65 -0.72
C GLN A 40 -7.58 -6.34 -2.08
N SER A 41 -8.74 -6.28 -2.73
CA SER A 41 -8.96 -6.81 -4.08
C SER A 41 -7.99 -6.20 -5.09
N TRP A 42 -7.81 -4.88 -5.07
CA TRP A 42 -6.82 -4.20 -5.91
C TRP A 42 -5.38 -4.64 -5.56
N ALA A 43 -5.07 -4.81 -4.28
CA ALA A 43 -3.74 -5.22 -3.83
C ALA A 43 -3.40 -6.65 -4.29
N LEU A 44 -4.35 -7.58 -4.20
CA LEU A 44 -4.21 -8.96 -4.67
C LEU A 44 -4.02 -9.02 -6.19
N GLU A 45 -4.80 -8.25 -6.95
CA GLU A 45 -4.60 -8.17 -8.40
C GLU A 45 -3.22 -7.59 -8.75
N ARG A 46 -2.76 -6.63 -7.95
CA ARG A 46 -1.42 -6.05 -8.12
C ARG A 46 -0.30 -7.06 -7.80
N GLU A 47 -0.52 -7.91 -6.81
CA GLU A 47 0.37 -9.01 -6.45
C GLU A 47 0.42 -10.07 -7.56
N ARG A 48 -0.74 -10.49 -8.07
CA ARG A 48 -0.86 -11.46 -9.17
C ARG A 48 -0.09 -11.02 -10.40
N THR A 49 -0.17 -9.74 -10.75
CA THR A 49 0.40 -9.20 -12.00
C THR A 49 1.87 -8.77 -11.92
N ARG A 50 2.39 -8.44 -10.73
CA ARG A 50 3.75 -7.86 -10.59
C ARG A 50 4.58 -8.45 -9.45
N GLY A 51 4.04 -9.38 -8.68
CA GLY A 51 4.71 -10.04 -7.56
C GLY A 51 4.53 -9.31 -6.21
N HIS A 52 4.76 -10.08 -5.14
CA HIS A 52 4.47 -9.69 -3.75
C HIS A 52 5.13 -8.37 -3.33
N ASN A 53 6.44 -8.24 -3.51
CA ASN A 53 7.18 -7.05 -3.07
C ASN A 53 6.74 -5.77 -3.80
N LYS A 54 6.44 -5.86 -5.11
CA LYS A 54 5.94 -4.71 -5.89
C LYS A 54 4.52 -4.32 -5.48
N ALA A 55 3.69 -5.29 -5.10
CA ALA A 55 2.36 -5.02 -4.56
C ALA A 55 2.44 -4.37 -3.18
N ALA A 56 3.30 -4.86 -2.28
CA ALA A 56 3.49 -4.28 -0.96
C ALA A 56 3.90 -2.80 -1.04
N VAL A 57 4.86 -2.46 -1.90
CA VAL A 57 5.26 -1.07 -2.14
C VAL A 57 4.12 -0.22 -2.72
N ALA A 58 3.31 -0.79 -3.62
CA ALA A 58 2.17 -0.07 -4.20
C ALA A 58 1.07 0.21 -3.16
N VAL A 59 0.78 -0.74 -2.28
CA VAL A 59 -0.16 -0.58 -1.16
C VAL A 59 0.37 0.47 -0.19
N ALA A 60 1.64 0.38 0.22
CA ALA A 60 2.28 1.37 1.09
C ALA A 60 2.16 2.79 0.51
N ASN A 61 2.38 2.96 -0.80
CA ASN A 61 2.26 4.26 -1.46
C ASN A 61 0.84 4.81 -1.44
N LYS A 62 -0.15 3.92 -1.61
CA LYS A 62 -1.57 4.29 -1.57
C LYS A 62 -1.98 4.70 -0.16
N LEU A 63 -1.54 3.95 0.86
CA LEU A 63 -1.78 4.27 2.27
C LEU A 63 -1.11 5.59 2.67
N ALA A 64 0.15 5.81 2.31
CA ALA A 64 0.86 7.07 2.59
C ALA A 64 0.11 8.30 2.05
N ARG A 65 -0.47 8.19 0.84
CA ARG A 65 -1.29 9.25 0.25
C ARG A 65 -2.62 9.47 0.95
N ILE A 66 -3.22 8.41 1.49
CA ILE A 66 -4.44 8.53 2.31
C ILE A 66 -4.10 9.23 3.62
N VAL A 67 -3.06 8.79 4.32
CA VAL A 67 -2.58 9.42 5.56
C VAL A 67 -2.27 10.90 5.34
N TRP A 68 -1.54 11.24 4.28
CA TRP A 68 -1.29 12.65 3.92
C TRP A 68 -2.58 13.43 3.67
N ALA A 69 -3.51 12.87 2.89
CA ALA A 69 -4.75 13.56 2.58
C ALA A 69 -5.67 13.74 3.80
N VAL A 70 -5.56 12.87 4.82
CA VAL A 70 -6.30 12.99 6.07
C VAL A 70 -5.58 13.99 6.99
N GLY A 71 -4.31 13.75 7.31
CA GLY A 71 -3.58 14.56 8.29
C GLY A 71 -3.13 15.96 7.85
N VAL A 72 -3.41 16.37 6.61
CA VAL A 72 -3.23 17.76 6.15
C VAL A 72 -4.57 18.52 6.09
N ARG A 73 -5.69 17.81 6.29
CA ARG A 73 -7.03 18.42 6.34
C ARG A 73 -7.48 18.76 7.76
N ASP A 74 -6.63 18.47 8.74
CA ASP A 74 -6.73 18.87 10.14
C ASP A 74 -5.69 19.98 10.41
#